data_AF-A0A7C7K0E2-F1
#
_entry.id   AF-A0A7C7K0E2-F1
#
_cell.length_a   1.000
_cell.length_b   1.000
_cell.length_c   1.000
_cell.angle_alpha   90.00
_cell.angle_beta   90.00
_cell.angle_gamma   90.00
#
_symmetry.space_group_name_H-M   'P 1'
#
loop_
_entity.id
_entity.type
_entity.pdbx_description
1 polymer ?
#
loop_
_entity_poly.entity_id
_entity_poly.type
_entity_poly.pdbx_seq_one_letter_code
_entity_poly.pdbx_strand_id
1 'polypeptide(L)'
;MDSPIVAMKTGAKLIGSESIANIGRGLNFPEDQMVIVESGVPLQIGSMKVTLIKGKHWPYPDEELGLKLLNREIINPIVPPASAFEYFEGASYTIIVEHADASIAIHGSAGYISNILENYVVDILFLGMAGLETMDKSYNDNFQTHVVDALNPKVIVPIHWDDFFVPLKKGLKSRSLLEKLLQGMDVEKSFKFVEKRNMDRTIIALPLWGLINVDDLLSRN
;
A
#
# COMPACT_ATOMS: atom_id res chain seq x y z
N MET A 1 -1.16 -8.96 12.77
CA MET A 1 -2.12 -8.40 11.79
C MET A 1 -3.53 -8.62 12.29
N ASP A 2 -4.44 -7.66 12.16
CA ASP A 2 -5.79 -7.67 12.74
C ASP A 2 -6.94 -7.82 11.73
N SER A 3 -6.64 -7.85 10.42
CA SER A 3 -7.66 -7.93 9.36
C SER A 3 -8.66 -9.08 9.52
N PRO A 4 -8.28 -10.32 9.91
CA PRO A 4 -9.26 -11.38 10.15
C PRO A 4 -10.20 -11.10 11.33
N ILE A 5 -9.71 -10.39 12.36
CA ILE A 5 -10.53 -9.99 13.52
C ILE A 5 -11.58 -8.97 13.09
N VAL A 6 -11.18 -7.99 12.26
CA VAL A 6 -12.11 -7.00 11.70
C VAL A 6 -13.16 -7.69 10.82
N ALA A 7 -12.73 -8.57 9.91
CA ALA A 7 -13.62 -9.31 9.04
C ALA A 7 -14.64 -10.16 9.82
N MET A 8 -14.20 -10.84 10.88
CA MET A 8 -15.07 -11.63 11.76
C MET A 8 -16.13 -10.78 12.46
N LYS A 9 -15.78 -9.56 12.87
CA LYS A 9 -16.72 -8.63 13.54
C LYS A 9 -17.76 -8.03 12.60
N THR A 10 -17.47 -7.94 11.31
CA THR A 10 -18.32 -7.28 10.32
C THR A 10 -19.02 -8.25 9.38
N GLY A 11 -18.63 -9.53 9.38
CA GLY A 11 -19.07 -10.51 8.38
C GLY A 11 -18.46 -10.28 7.00
N ALA A 12 -17.42 -9.44 6.90
CA ALA A 12 -16.72 -9.18 5.64
C ALA A 12 -15.88 -10.38 5.19
N LYS A 13 -15.54 -10.40 3.90
CA LYS A 13 -14.58 -11.37 3.36
C LYS A 13 -13.15 -10.98 3.72
N LEU A 14 -12.30 -11.97 3.96
CA LEU A 14 -10.86 -11.80 4.07
C LEU A 14 -10.22 -12.07 2.70
N ILE A 15 -9.77 -11.02 2.02
CA ILE A 15 -9.29 -11.09 0.64
C ILE A 15 -7.77 -10.84 0.60
N GLY A 16 -6.99 -11.74 0.00
CA GLY A 16 -5.54 -11.56 -0.09
C GLY A 16 -4.79 -12.78 -0.62
N SER A 17 -3.51 -12.90 -0.26
CA SER A 17 -2.67 -14.04 -0.61
C SER A 17 -2.93 -15.26 0.29
N GLU A 18 -2.29 -16.38 -0.03
CA GLU A 18 -2.27 -17.56 0.85
C GLU A 18 -1.75 -17.23 2.26
N SER A 19 -0.79 -16.31 2.38
CA SER A 19 -0.31 -15.83 3.69
C SER A 19 -1.42 -15.18 4.51
N ILE A 20 -2.28 -14.38 3.87
CA ILE A 20 -3.43 -13.76 4.54
C ILE A 20 -4.42 -14.83 4.98
N ALA A 21 -4.68 -15.84 4.13
CA ALA A 21 -5.54 -16.98 4.47
C ALA A 21 -4.97 -17.74 5.67
N ASN A 22 -3.66 -18.00 5.73
CA ASN A 22 -3.03 -18.69 6.87
C ASN A 22 -3.05 -17.86 8.16
N ILE A 23 -2.95 -16.53 8.10
CA ILE A 23 -3.21 -15.69 9.28
C ILE A 23 -4.69 -15.82 9.72
N GLY A 24 -5.62 -15.86 8.76
CA GLY A 24 -7.05 -16.11 9.04
C GLY A 24 -7.30 -17.47 9.71
N ARG A 25 -6.73 -18.54 9.16
CA ARG A 25 -6.82 -19.90 9.71
C ARG A 25 -6.31 -19.99 11.15
N GLY A 26 -5.19 -19.31 11.44
CA GLY A 26 -4.63 -19.30 12.79
C GLY A 26 -5.50 -18.57 13.83
N LEU A 27 -6.46 -17.78 13.36
CA LEU A 27 -7.50 -17.13 14.15
C LEU A 27 -8.87 -17.82 14.06
N ASN A 28 -8.93 -19.04 13.49
CA ASN A 28 -10.17 -19.78 13.24
C ASN A 28 -11.19 -18.98 12.40
N PHE A 29 -10.73 -18.16 11.47
CA PHE A 29 -11.62 -17.46 10.54
C PHE A 29 -12.23 -18.46 9.54
N PRO A 30 -13.51 -18.33 9.14
CA PRO A 30 -14.16 -19.29 8.26
C PRO A 30 -13.56 -19.34 6.84
N GLU A 31 -13.26 -20.54 6.33
CA GLU A 31 -12.69 -20.74 4.99
C GLU A 31 -13.57 -20.20 3.87
N ASP A 32 -14.90 -20.30 4.01
CA ASP A 32 -15.88 -19.82 3.03
C ASP A 32 -15.96 -18.28 2.95
N GLN A 33 -15.40 -17.57 3.94
CA GLN A 33 -15.23 -16.12 3.93
C GLN A 33 -13.84 -15.68 3.47
N MET A 34 -12.91 -16.61 3.21
CA MET A 34 -11.59 -16.29 2.67
C MET A 34 -11.62 -16.29 1.14
N VAL A 35 -10.92 -15.32 0.53
CA VAL A 35 -10.73 -15.25 -0.91
C VAL A 35 -9.24 -15.10 -1.19
N ILE A 36 -8.63 -16.17 -1.69
CA ILE A 36 -7.26 -16.14 -2.20
C ILE A 36 -7.30 -15.55 -3.61
N VAL A 37 -6.60 -14.44 -3.83
CA VAL A 37 -6.65 -13.72 -5.10
C VAL A 37 -5.62 -14.24 -6.09
N GLU A 38 -6.04 -14.37 -7.34
CA GLU A 38 -5.12 -14.45 -8.47
C GLU A 38 -4.80 -13.02 -8.94
N SER A 39 -3.52 -12.75 -9.19
CA SER A 39 -3.08 -11.41 -9.60
C SER A 39 -3.72 -10.98 -10.91
N GLY A 40 -4.31 -9.79 -10.95
CA GLY A 40 -4.95 -9.26 -12.16
C GLY A 40 -6.36 -9.78 -12.43
N VAL A 41 -6.88 -10.71 -11.61
CA VAL A 41 -8.25 -11.19 -11.74
C VAL A 41 -9.18 -10.28 -10.93
N PRO A 42 -10.17 -9.62 -11.57
CA PRO A 42 -11.06 -8.70 -10.88
C PRO A 42 -12.10 -9.45 -10.02
N LEU A 43 -12.43 -8.87 -8.87
CA LEU A 43 -13.51 -9.29 -7.98
C LEU A 43 -14.64 -8.25 -8.00
N GLN A 44 -15.88 -8.69 -8.18
CA GLN A 44 -17.03 -7.82 -8.02
C GLN A 44 -17.44 -7.75 -6.54
N ILE A 45 -17.43 -6.54 -5.96
CA ILE A 45 -17.81 -6.27 -4.58
C ILE A 45 -18.84 -5.14 -4.57
N GLY A 46 -20.13 -5.48 -4.50
CA GLY A 46 -21.20 -4.49 -4.61
C GLY A 46 -21.14 -3.74 -5.95
N SER A 47 -21.08 -2.41 -5.91
CA SER A 47 -20.91 -1.55 -7.10
C SER A 47 -19.46 -1.40 -7.56
N MET A 48 -18.50 -1.96 -6.85
CA MET A 48 -17.07 -1.80 -7.12
C MET A 48 -16.49 -3.05 -7.77
N LYS A 49 -15.60 -2.85 -8.74
CA LYS A 49 -14.72 -3.89 -9.26
C LYS A 49 -13.34 -3.70 -8.64
N VAL A 50 -12.82 -4.73 -7.99
CA VAL A 50 -11.56 -4.66 -7.24
C VAL A 50 -10.56 -5.65 -7.81
N THR A 51 -9.40 -5.16 -8.25
CA THR A 51 -8.34 -5.97 -8.86
C THR A 51 -7.06 -5.83 -8.06
N LEU A 52 -6.47 -6.95 -7.63
CA LEU A 52 -5.21 -6.95 -6.90
C LEU A 52 -4.08 -7.35 -7.85
N ILE A 53 -3.11 -6.47 -8.07
CA ILE A 53 -1.94 -6.73 -8.92
C ILE A 53 -0.75 -7.03 -8.02
N LYS A 54 -0.27 -8.28 -8.04
CA LYS A 54 0.87 -8.71 -7.23
C LYS A 54 2.11 -7.95 -7.71
N GLY A 55 2.68 -7.16 -6.80
CA GLY A 55 3.89 -6.38 -6.99
C GLY A 55 5.00 -6.85 -6.07
N LYS A 56 5.84 -5.92 -5.65
CA LYS A 56 6.97 -6.16 -4.75
C LYS A 56 6.98 -5.12 -3.64
N HIS A 57 7.34 -5.51 -2.43
CA HIS A 57 7.64 -4.56 -1.36
C HIS A 57 8.89 -3.73 -1.69
N TRP A 58 8.96 -2.50 -1.18
CA TRP A 58 10.20 -1.73 -1.14
C TRP A 58 11.34 -2.52 -0.45
N PRO A 59 12.56 -2.59 -1.03
CA PRO A 59 13.66 -3.30 -0.41
C PRO A 59 14.08 -2.62 0.90
N TYR A 60 14.21 -3.40 1.98
CA TYR A 60 14.71 -2.86 3.24
C TYR A 60 16.17 -2.43 3.12
N PRO A 61 16.61 -1.37 3.82
CA PRO A 61 18.02 -0.95 3.83
C PRO A 61 18.89 -1.97 4.56
N ASP A 62 18.32 -2.68 5.54
CA ASP A 62 18.91 -3.86 6.15
C ASP A 62 18.62 -5.09 5.29
N GLU A 63 19.63 -5.54 4.54
CA GLU A 63 19.53 -6.68 3.63
C GLU A 63 19.24 -8.00 4.36
N GLU A 64 19.80 -8.22 5.55
CA GLU A 64 19.57 -9.45 6.33
C GLU A 64 18.10 -9.52 6.76
N LEU A 65 17.57 -8.41 7.24
CA LEU A 65 16.16 -8.29 7.59
C LEU A 65 15.26 -8.47 6.35
N GLY A 66 15.66 -7.88 5.22
CA GLY A 66 14.96 -8.04 3.94
C GLY A 66 14.87 -9.50 3.50
N LEU A 67 15.99 -10.22 3.51
CA LEU A 67 16.05 -11.66 3.19
C LEU A 67 15.20 -12.50 4.16
N LYS A 68 15.12 -12.08 5.42
CA LYS A 68 14.34 -12.79 6.44
C LYS A 68 12.84 -12.61 6.27
N LEU A 69 12.36 -11.43 5.86
CA LEU A 69 10.94 -11.07 5.93
C LEU A 69 10.24 -10.91 4.57
N LEU A 70 10.95 -10.48 3.54
CA LEU A 70 10.38 -10.19 2.22
C LEU A 70 10.41 -11.42 1.30
N ASN A 71 9.49 -11.45 0.33
CA ASN A 71 9.34 -12.51 -0.69
C ASN A 71 9.20 -13.93 -0.09
N ARG A 72 8.61 -14.04 1.09
CA ARG A 72 8.37 -15.30 1.80
C ARG A 72 6.91 -15.44 2.16
N GLU A 73 6.38 -16.64 1.95
CA GLU A 73 5.00 -16.97 2.28
C GLU A 73 4.88 -17.54 3.69
N ILE A 74 3.76 -17.25 4.33
CA ILE A 74 3.34 -17.88 5.58
C ILE A 74 2.67 -19.18 5.16
N ILE A 75 3.37 -20.31 5.29
CA ILE A 75 2.89 -21.62 4.83
C ILE A 75 2.05 -22.38 5.88
N ASN A 76 2.18 -22.00 7.15
CA ASN A 76 1.44 -22.60 8.25
C ASN A 76 0.61 -21.53 8.96
N PRO A 77 -0.58 -21.85 9.49
CA PRO A 77 -1.37 -20.91 10.25
C PRO A 77 -0.61 -20.31 11.45
N ILE A 78 -0.67 -18.98 11.59
CA ILE A 78 -0.05 -18.27 12.72
C ILE A 78 -1.09 -18.11 13.83
N VAL A 79 -0.86 -18.71 15.00
CA VAL A 79 -1.75 -18.63 16.15
C VAL A 79 -1.20 -17.62 17.17
N PRO A 80 -1.88 -16.49 17.43
CA PRO A 80 -1.42 -15.54 18.45
C PRO A 80 -1.49 -16.09 19.89
N PRO A 81 -0.60 -15.62 20.80
CA PRO A 81 0.45 -14.62 20.57
C PRO A 81 1.60 -15.20 19.74
N ALA A 82 2.04 -14.43 18.73
CA ALA A 82 3.09 -14.81 17.81
C ALA A 82 4.07 -13.64 17.64
N SER A 83 5.31 -13.95 17.27
CA SER A 83 6.34 -12.94 17.01
C SER A 83 6.01 -12.15 15.75
N ALA A 84 6.31 -10.85 15.73
CA ALA A 84 6.21 -10.03 14.53
C ALA A 84 7.08 -10.60 13.38
N PHE A 85 8.17 -11.30 13.71
CA PHE A 85 9.06 -11.94 12.73
C PHE A 85 8.49 -13.23 12.11
N GLU A 86 7.32 -13.69 12.54
CA GLU A 86 6.60 -14.79 11.89
C GLU A 86 5.65 -14.29 10.80
N TYR A 87 5.35 -12.99 10.78
CA TYR A 87 4.50 -12.37 9.77
C TYR A 87 5.33 -11.97 8.55
N PHE A 88 5.70 -12.94 7.73
CA PHE A 88 6.38 -12.70 6.46
C PHE A 88 5.48 -11.93 5.48
N GLU A 89 6.09 -11.22 4.53
CA GLU A 89 5.39 -10.38 3.54
C GLU A 89 4.24 -11.13 2.84
N GLY A 90 4.48 -12.37 2.39
CA GLY A 90 3.58 -13.12 1.53
C GLY A 90 3.48 -12.54 0.13
N ALA A 91 2.82 -11.39 0.03
CA ALA A 91 2.69 -10.64 -1.22
C ALA A 91 2.38 -9.16 -0.92
N SER A 92 3.01 -8.29 -1.68
CA SER A 92 2.60 -6.89 -1.81
C SER A 92 1.71 -6.72 -3.03
N TYR A 93 0.66 -5.91 -2.93
CA TYR A 93 -0.28 -5.66 -4.02
C TYR A 93 -0.43 -4.17 -4.31
N THR A 94 -0.61 -3.84 -5.59
CA THR A 94 -1.36 -2.63 -5.97
C THR A 94 -2.82 -3.01 -6.04
N ILE A 95 -3.68 -2.35 -5.27
CA ILE A 95 -5.12 -2.62 -5.26
C ILE A 95 -5.80 -1.56 -6.11
N ILE A 96 -6.48 -1.99 -7.17
CA ILE A 96 -7.23 -1.11 -8.07
C ILE A 96 -8.71 -1.28 -7.75
N VAL A 97 -9.39 -0.17 -7.51
CA VAL A 97 -10.81 -0.10 -7.21
C VAL A 97 -11.47 0.76 -8.28
N GLU A 98 -12.37 0.17 -9.06
CA GLU A 98 -13.14 0.85 -10.09
C GLU A 98 -14.59 1.00 -9.63
N HIS A 99 -15.06 2.25 -9.59
CA HIS A 99 -16.45 2.62 -9.34
C HIS A 99 -16.95 3.49 -10.51
N ALA A 100 -18.27 3.64 -10.64
CA ALA A 100 -18.87 4.44 -11.71
C ALA A 100 -18.43 5.92 -11.68
N ASP A 101 -18.18 6.44 -10.47
CA ASP A 101 -17.82 7.85 -10.26
C ASP A 101 -16.32 8.11 -10.38
N ALA A 102 -15.47 7.12 -10.01
CA ALA A 102 -14.02 7.25 -10.06
C ALA A 102 -13.31 5.90 -9.92
N SER A 103 -12.05 5.90 -10.33
CA SER A 103 -11.11 4.80 -10.16
C SER A 103 -9.95 5.19 -9.24
N ILE A 104 -9.54 4.25 -8.38
CA ILE A 104 -8.52 4.46 -7.36
C ILE A 104 -7.49 3.33 -7.43
N ALA A 105 -6.20 3.67 -7.32
CA ALA A 105 -5.17 2.70 -7.00
C ALA A 105 -4.61 2.95 -5.59
N ILE A 106 -4.40 1.88 -4.82
CA ILE A 106 -3.68 1.89 -3.56
C ILE A 106 -2.38 1.12 -3.76
N HIS A 107 -1.27 1.85 -3.79
CA HIS A 107 0.07 1.31 -3.92
C HIS A 107 0.85 1.57 -2.62
N GLY A 108 0.71 0.68 -1.65
CA GLY A 108 1.08 0.95 -0.25
C GLY A 108 2.58 0.92 0.08
N SER A 109 3.44 0.45 -0.82
CA SER A 109 4.88 0.31 -0.59
C SER A 109 5.67 0.96 -1.72
N ALA A 110 6.86 1.49 -1.47
CA ALA A 110 7.74 2.09 -2.49
C ALA A 110 8.48 1.05 -3.35
N GLY A 111 7.82 -0.07 -3.67
CA GLY A 111 8.36 -1.20 -4.42
C GLY A 111 7.65 -1.38 -5.76
N TYR A 112 8.37 -1.78 -6.80
CA TYR A 112 7.80 -1.93 -8.14
C TYR A 112 8.26 -3.22 -8.83
N ILE A 113 7.45 -3.66 -9.79
CA ILE A 113 7.85 -4.59 -10.85
C ILE A 113 7.53 -3.87 -12.15
N SER A 114 8.49 -3.88 -13.09
CA SER A 114 8.32 -3.21 -14.37
C SER A 114 7.10 -3.72 -15.14
N ASN A 115 6.35 -2.78 -15.70
CA ASN A 115 5.32 -2.99 -16.73
C ASN A 115 4.07 -3.80 -16.30
N ILE A 116 3.88 -4.06 -15.01
CA ILE A 116 2.70 -4.81 -14.53
C ILE A 116 1.43 -3.94 -14.42
N LEU A 117 1.58 -2.61 -14.50
CA LEU A 117 0.51 -1.64 -14.28
C LEU A 117 0.09 -0.86 -15.55
N GLU A 118 0.74 -1.08 -16.70
CA GLU A 118 0.55 -0.27 -17.92
C GLU A 118 -0.86 -0.34 -18.53
N ASN A 119 -1.62 -1.39 -18.20
CA ASN A 119 -2.99 -1.57 -18.69
C ASN A 119 -4.05 -0.98 -17.76
N TYR A 120 -3.63 -0.25 -16.72
CA TYR A 120 -4.54 0.33 -15.74
C TYR A 120 -4.34 1.83 -15.69
N VAL A 121 -5.41 2.58 -15.86
CA VAL A 121 -5.46 4.03 -15.65
C VAL A 121 -6.41 4.29 -14.51
N VAL A 122 -6.01 5.13 -13.55
CA VAL A 122 -6.86 5.49 -12.41
C VAL A 122 -6.99 7.00 -12.29
N ASP A 123 -8.04 7.47 -11.62
CA ASP A 123 -8.20 8.90 -11.34
C ASP A 123 -7.34 9.34 -10.15
N ILE A 124 -7.28 8.50 -9.10
CA ILE A 124 -6.60 8.80 -7.84
C ILE A 124 -5.61 7.69 -7.48
N LEU A 125 -4.37 8.07 -7.15
CA LEU A 125 -3.34 7.15 -6.66
C LEU A 125 -2.98 7.45 -5.21
N PHE A 126 -3.29 6.51 -4.30
CA PHE A 126 -2.73 6.49 -2.96
C PHE A 126 -1.33 5.87 -3.00
N LEU A 127 -0.30 6.71 -2.83
CA LEU A 127 1.09 6.35 -3.07
C LEU A 127 1.88 6.23 -1.76
N GLY A 128 2.35 5.03 -1.44
CA GLY A 128 3.31 4.78 -0.37
C GLY A 128 4.70 5.28 -0.78
N MET A 129 5.20 6.30 -0.09
CA MET A 129 6.46 6.97 -0.48
C MET A 129 7.62 6.73 0.49
N ALA A 130 7.35 6.19 1.69
CA ALA A 130 8.43 5.89 2.64
C ALA A 130 9.37 4.82 2.09
N GLY A 131 10.66 5.08 2.20
CA GLY A 131 11.74 4.26 1.68
C GLY A 131 12.42 4.85 0.45
N LEU A 132 11.72 5.66 -0.36
CA LEU A 132 12.28 6.31 -1.55
C LEU A 132 13.50 7.18 -1.24
N GLU A 133 13.53 7.80 -0.06
CA GLU A 133 14.61 8.66 0.42
C GLU A 133 15.96 7.95 0.59
N THR A 134 15.95 6.61 0.69
CA THR A 134 17.14 5.77 0.86
C THR A 134 17.60 5.13 -0.45
N MET A 135 16.80 5.28 -1.51
CA MET A 135 17.05 4.67 -2.80
C MET A 135 17.79 5.66 -3.71
N ASP A 136 18.54 5.12 -4.69
CA ASP A 136 19.25 5.96 -5.66
C ASP A 136 18.31 6.61 -6.68
N LYS A 137 18.88 7.47 -7.54
CA LYS A 137 18.12 8.15 -8.59
C LYS A 137 17.47 7.18 -9.58
N SER A 138 18.16 6.09 -9.94
CA SER A 138 17.66 5.12 -10.92
C SER A 138 16.43 4.39 -10.40
N TYR A 139 16.48 3.94 -9.15
CA TYR A 139 15.35 3.29 -8.49
C TYR A 139 14.16 4.25 -8.36
N ASN A 140 14.38 5.48 -7.89
CA ASN A 140 13.34 6.49 -7.80
C ASN A 140 12.73 6.81 -9.17
N ASP A 141 13.57 6.91 -10.20
CA ASP A 141 13.11 7.16 -11.55
C ASP A 141 12.23 6.02 -12.07
N ASN A 142 12.65 4.77 -11.87
CA ASN A 142 11.91 3.58 -12.31
C ASN A 142 10.62 3.37 -11.52
N PHE A 143 10.61 3.68 -10.22
CA PHE A 143 9.41 3.60 -9.39
C PHE A 143 8.32 4.52 -9.94
N GLN A 144 8.66 5.76 -10.25
CA GLN A 144 7.73 6.70 -10.88
C GLN A 144 7.27 6.20 -12.26
N THR A 145 8.19 5.75 -13.13
CA THR A 145 7.83 5.23 -14.46
C THR A 145 6.85 4.05 -14.39
N HIS A 146 7.15 3.06 -13.55
CA HIS A 146 6.40 1.80 -13.53
C HIS A 146 5.19 1.80 -12.59
N VAL A 147 5.02 2.85 -11.79
CA VAL A 147 3.88 2.99 -10.88
C VAL A 147 3.07 4.23 -11.21
N VAL A 148 3.66 5.42 -11.06
CA VAL A 148 2.93 6.68 -11.19
C VAL A 148 2.58 6.97 -12.64
N ASP A 149 3.55 6.92 -13.55
CA ASP A 149 3.32 7.19 -14.97
C ASP A 149 2.47 6.09 -15.61
N ALA A 150 2.71 4.82 -15.23
CA ALA A 150 1.93 3.68 -15.70
C ALA A 150 0.44 3.79 -15.33
N LEU A 151 0.13 4.19 -14.09
CA LEU A 151 -1.25 4.35 -13.61
C LEU A 151 -1.90 5.68 -14.04
N ASN A 152 -1.09 6.63 -14.49
CA ASN A 152 -1.48 7.95 -14.98
C ASN A 152 -2.58 8.69 -14.17
N PRO A 153 -2.42 8.85 -12.83
CA PRO A 153 -3.43 9.46 -11.99
C PRO A 153 -3.55 10.98 -12.16
N LYS A 154 -4.74 11.55 -12.01
CA LYS A 154 -4.90 13.01 -11.92
C LYS A 154 -4.49 13.53 -10.54
N VAL A 155 -4.78 12.75 -9.50
CA VAL A 155 -4.52 13.10 -8.10
C VAL A 155 -3.64 12.04 -7.45
N ILE A 156 -2.56 12.48 -6.79
CA ILE A 156 -1.72 11.64 -5.94
C ILE A 156 -2.02 11.99 -4.48
N VAL A 157 -2.35 10.97 -3.70
CA VAL A 157 -2.52 11.04 -2.25
C VAL A 157 -1.37 10.32 -1.57
N PRO A 158 -0.38 11.04 -1.01
CA PRO A 158 0.70 10.42 -0.26
C PRO A 158 0.19 9.64 0.96
N ILE A 159 0.63 8.40 1.10
CA ILE A 159 0.40 7.55 2.28
C ILE A 159 1.72 6.97 2.80
N HIS A 160 1.67 6.33 3.97
CA HIS A 160 2.81 5.70 4.63
C HIS A 160 4.00 6.63 4.95
N TRP A 161 3.79 7.95 4.97
CA TRP A 161 4.83 8.93 5.28
C TRP A 161 4.83 9.40 6.75
N ASP A 162 3.77 9.11 7.49
CA ASP A 162 3.55 9.52 8.88
C ASP A 162 4.24 8.58 9.89
N ASP A 163 4.25 9.00 11.16
CA ASP A 163 4.79 8.26 12.29
C ASP A 163 3.77 7.25 12.85
N PHE A 164 3.96 5.97 12.52
CA PHE A 164 3.08 4.88 12.95
C PHE A 164 3.14 4.60 14.47
N PHE A 165 4.09 5.17 15.21
CA PHE A 165 4.22 5.03 16.65
C PHE A 165 3.49 6.14 17.42
N VAL A 166 2.99 7.17 16.72
CA VAL A 166 2.19 8.23 17.32
C VAL A 166 0.70 7.99 17.04
N PRO A 167 -0.16 7.89 18.08
CA PRO A 167 -1.59 7.74 17.87
C PRO A 167 -2.18 8.90 17.05
N LEU A 168 -2.95 8.60 16.00
CA LEU A 168 -3.58 9.60 15.12
C LEU A 168 -4.45 10.63 15.86
N LYS A 169 -4.99 10.31 17.05
CA LYS A 169 -5.71 11.25 17.92
C LYS A 169 -4.85 12.43 18.42
N LYS A 170 -3.52 12.33 18.32
CA LYS A 170 -2.56 13.41 18.60
C LYS A 170 -2.23 14.25 17.35
N GLY A 171 -2.96 14.03 16.26
CA GLY A 171 -2.74 14.63 14.95
C GLY A 171 -1.75 13.84 14.10
N LEU A 172 -1.72 14.13 12.80
CA LEU A 172 -0.70 13.62 11.89
C LEU A 172 0.67 14.19 12.26
N LYS A 173 1.65 13.30 12.42
CA LYS A 173 3.05 13.64 12.67
C LYS A 173 3.88 12.97 11.59
N SER A 174 4.84 13.70 11.03
CA SER A 174 5.91 13.08 10.26
C SER A 174 6.80 12.27 11.19
N ARG A 175 7.54 11.31 10.62
CA ARG A 175 8.55 10.54 11.36
C ARG A 175 9.52 11.43 12.13
N SER A 176 10.04 10.88 13.23
CA SER A 176 10.85 11.65 14.18
C SER A 176 12.21 12.05 13.60
N LEU A 177 12.75 13.18 14.04
CA LEU A 177 14.11 13.62 13.73
C LEU A 177 15.17 12.57 14.11
N LEU A 178 14.89 11.77 15.14
CA LEU A 178 15.76 10.71 15.60
C LEU A 178 15.84 9.55 14.60
N GLU A 179 14.71 9.13 14.03
CA GLU A 179 14.68 8.11 12.96
C GLU A 179 15.36 8.63 11.69
N LYS A 180 15.15 9.90 11.34
CA LYS A 180 15.86 10.56 10.24
C LYS A 180 17.39 10.51 10.45
N LEU A 181 17.85 10.73 11.68
CA LEU A 181 19.28 10.71 12.01
C LEU A 181 19.87 9.29 12.10
N LEU A 182 19.15 8.34 12.71
CA LEU A 182 19.66 6.98 12.96
C LEU A 182 19.50 6.04 11.75
N GLN A 183 18.43 6.21 10.98
CA GLN A 183 18.06 5.28 9.89
C GLN A 183 18.18 5.94 8.50
N GLY A 184 18.53 7.23 8.42
CA GLY A 184 18.60 7.98 7.15
C GLY A 184 17.23 8.21 6.49
N MET A 185 16.14 7.89 7.19
CA MET A 185 14.76 7.97 6.71
C MET A 185 14.26 9.42 6.74
N ASP A 186 14.53 10.17 5.67
CA ASP A 186 14.10 11.54 5.45
C ASP A 186 12.96 11.62 4.43
N VAL A 187 11.73 11.41 4.88
CA VAL A 187 10.55 11.39 3.99
C VAL A 187 10.34 12.69 3.21
N GLU A 188 10.88 13.82 3.69
CA GLU A 188 10.88 15.09 2.95
C GLU A 188 11.58 14.97 1.59
N LYS A 189 12.63 14.14 1.49
CA LYS A 189 13.29 13.84 0.20
C LYS A 189 12.37 13.05 -0.72
N SER A 190 11.62 12.09 -0.18
CA SER A 190 10.63 11.30 -0.94
C SER A 190 9.57 12.21 -1.53
N PHE A 191 9.01 13.15 -0.75
CA PHE A 191 8.11 14.18 -1.26
C PHE A 191 8.74 14.98 -2.41
N LYS A 192 9.97 15.50 -2.23
CA LYS A 192 10.66 16.27 -3.29
C LYS A 192 10.87 15.47 -4.57
N PHE A 193 11.15 14.17 -4.47
CA PHE A 193 11.29 13.31 -5.65
C PHE A 193 9.97 13.13 -6.39
N VAL A 194 8.88 12.87 -5.65
CA VAL A 194 7.55 12.71 -6.24
C VAL A 194 7.05 14.04 -6.84
N GLU A 195 7.13 15.15 -6.11
CA GLU A 195 6.70 16.48 -6.57
C GLU A 195 7.43 16.91 -7.85
N LYS A 196 8.75 16.72 -7.90
CA LYS A 196 9.56 17.11 -9.07
C LYS A 196 9.18 16.35 -10.35
N ARG A 197 8.72 15.10 -10.24
CA ARG A 197 8.30 14.25 -11.37
C ARG A 197 6.84 14.44 -11.76
N ASN A 198 6.03 15.11 -10.93
CA ASN A 198 4.56 15.21 -11.08
C ASN A 198 4.08 16.67 -10.94
N MET A 199 4.80 17.62 -11.56
CA MET A 199 4.46 19.05 -11.49
C MET A 199 3.13 19.41 -12.17
N ASP A 200 2.62 18.50 -13.01
CA ASP A 200 1.38 18.59 -13.76
C ASP A 200 0.21 17.84 -13.10
N ARG A 201 0.43 17.22 -11.93
CA ARG A 201 -0.59 16.48 -11.18
C ARG A 201 -0.89 17.15 -9.85
N THR A 202 -2.11 16.98 -9.36
CA THR A 202 -2.45 17.42 -8.00
C THR A 202 -1.86 16.43 -6.99
N ILE A 203 -1.05 16.92 -6.05
CA ILE A 203 -0.57 16.13 -4.89
C ILE A 203 -1.20 16.69 -3.63
N ILE A 204 -1.94 15.87 -2.88
CA ILE A 204 -2.70 16.33 -1.72
C ILE A 204 -2.69 15.33 -0.56
N ALA A 205 -2.41 15.84 0.64
CA ALA A 205 -2.67 15.11 1.89
C ALA A 205 -4.12 15.32 2.32
N LEU A 206 -4.85 14.23 2.57
CA LEU A 206 -6.25 14.28 2.95
C LEU A 206 -6.42 14.55 4.47
N PRO A 207 -7.50 15.22 4.90
CA PRO A 207 -7.79 15.42 6.31
C PRO A 207 -8.08 14.11 7.05
N LEU A 208 -7.73 14.07 8.34
CA LEU A 208 -8.13 12.97 9.22
C LEU A 208 -9.65 12.99 9.47
N TRP A 209 -10.29 11.82 9.35
CA TRP A 209 -11.69 11.59 9.74
C TRP A 209 -12.74 12.42 8.98
N GLY A 210 -12.35 13.13 7.93
CA GLY A 210 -13.25 13.92 7.09
C GLY A 210 -13.82 13.12 5.93
N LEU A 211 -15.09 13.36 5.58
CA LEU A 211 -15.63 12.94 4.30
C LEU A 211 -15.13 13.88 3.21
N ILE A 212 -14.81 13.32 2.06
CA ILE A 212 -14.29 14.06 0.91
C ILE A 212 -15.12 13.69 -0.30
N ASN A 213 -15.62 14.70 -0.99
CA ASN A 213 -16.27 14.49 -2.27
C ASN A 213 -15.20 14.23 -3.33
N VAL A 214 -15.37 13.13 -4.08
CA VAL A 214 -14.43 12.73 -5.12
C VAL A 214 -14.40 13.73 -6.27
N ASP A 215 -15.53 14.35 -6.63
CA ASP A 215 -15.58 15.38 -7.67
C ASP A 215 -14.76 16.63 -7.28
N ASP A 216 -14.79 17.00 -5.99
CA ASP A 216 -13.98 18.10 -5.45
C ASP A 216 -12.47 17.79 -5.45
N LEU A 217 -12.09 16.51 -5.42
CA LEU A 217 -10.69 16.10 -5.58
C LEU A 217 -10.28 16.15 -7.05
N LEU A 218 -11.13 15.68 -7.96
CA LEU A 218 -10.81 15.56 -9.38
C LEU A 218 -10.92 16.88 -10.15
N SER A 219 -11.60 17.89 -9.59
CA SER A 219 -11.72 19.23 -10.19
C SER A 219 -10.59 20.19 -9.84
N ARG A 220 -9.64 19.78 -8.98
CA ARG A 220 -8.47 20.59 -8.63
C ARG A 220 -7.45 20.55 -9.77
N ASN A 221 -7.26 21.70 -10.42
CA ASN A 221 -6.21 21.93 -11.43
C ASN A 221 -4.89 22.29 -10.75
#